data_AF-A0AAW1SG92-F1
#
_entry.id   AF-A0AAW1SG92-F1
#
_cell.length_a   1.000
_cell.length_b   1.000
_cell.length_c   1.000
_cell.angle_alpha   90.00
_cell.angle_beta   90.00
_cell.angle_gamma   90.00
#
_symmetry.space_group_name_H-M   'P 1'
#
loop_
_entity.id
_entity.type
_entity.pdbx_description
1 polymer ?
#
loop_
_entity_poly.entity_id
_entity_poly.type
_entity_poly.pdbx_seq_one_letter_code
_entity_poly.pdbx_strand_id
1 'polypeptide(L)'
;MTDSPSGTLQKATAALQQGDHQTALDEALQAVKGDAKSVDAWMALGQAQTANHHHRGALAAFRKAIQLEQSPGPRMERLKQLEAEADEILQKTQFEKGG
;
A
#
# COMPACT_ATOMS: atom_id res chain seq x y z
N MET A 1 0.75 4.87 -25.33
CA MET A 1 1.14 5.64 -24.13
C MET A 1 1.62 4.65 -23.11
N THR A 2 2.92 4.38 -23.08
CA THR A 2 3.55 3.51 -22.08
C THR A 2 3.91 4.40 -20.91
N ASP A 3 2.98 4.56 -19.96
CA ASP A 3 3.34 5.13 -18.67
C ASP A 3 4.33 4.15 -18.04
N SER A 4 5.60 4.51 -18.03
CA SER A 4 6.64 3.69 -17.42
C SER A 4 6.28 3.44 -15.95
N PRO A 5 6.64 2.29 -15.35
CA PRO A 5 6.31 1.97 -13.95
C PRO A 5 6.62 3.10 -12.94
N SER A 6 7.61 3.93 -13.25
CA SER A 6 7.99 5.12 -12.45
C SER A 6 6.96 6.26 -12.48
N GLY A 7 6.22 6.45 -13.57
CA GLY A 7 5.20 7.51 -13.71
C GLY A 7 3.94 7.20 -12.90
N THR A 8 3.49 5.94 -12.93
CA THR A 8 2.35 5.44 -12.15
C THR A 8 2.59 5.53 -10.64
N LEU A 9 3.81 5.27 -10.16
CA LEU A 9 4.13 5.41 -8.73
C LEU A 9 4.03 6.87 -8.24
N GLN A 10 4.54 7.80 -9.06
CA GLN A 10 4.56 9.20 -8.70
C GLN A 10 3.14 9.78 -8.68
N LYS A 11 2.29 9.37 -9.63
CA LYS A 11 0.86 9.70 -9.67
C LYS A 11 0.10 9.12 -8.48
N ALA A 12 0.32 7.85 -8.14
CA ALA A 12 -0.28 7.24 -6.95
C ALA A 12 0.06 8.04 -5.68
N THR A 13 1.33 8.42 -5.53
CA THR A 13 1.81 9.20 -4.38
C THR A 13 1.22 10.60 -4.34
N ALA A 14 1.05 11.26 -5.50
CA ALA A 14 0.39 12.56 -5.58
C ALA A 14 -1.10 12.46 -5.24
N ALA A 15 -1.79 11.44 -5.76
CA ALA A 15 -3.20 11.20 -5.47
C ALA A 15 -3.44 10.93 -3.97
N LEU A 16 -2.55 10.17 -3.31
CA LEU A 16 -2.58 9.98 -1.85
C LEU A 16 -2.50 11.31 -1.08
N GLN A 17 -1.63 12.22 -1.50
CA GLN A 17 -1.48 13.54 -0.87
C GLN A 17 -2.70 14.44 -1.11
N GLN A 18 -3.39 14.27 -2.23
CA GLN A 18 -4.61 15.00 -2.58
C GLN A 18 -5.86 14.41 -1.93
N GLY A 19 -5.77 13.26 -1.26
CA GLY A 19 -6.92 12.53 -0.73
C GLY A 19 -7.76 11.86 -1.81
N ASP A 20 -7.26 11.78 -3.06
CA ASP A 20 -7.90 11.01 -4.12
C ASP A 20 -7.52 9.54 -3.98
N HIS A 21 -8.19 8.87 -3.06
CA HIS A 21 -7.88 7.51 -2.68
C HIS A 21 -8.12 6.53 -3.83
N GLN A 22 -9.12 6.79 -4.69
CA GLN A 22 -9.46 5.89 -5.79
C GLN A 22 -8.40 5.96 -6.88
N THR A 23 -8.01 7.17 -7.30
CA THR A 23 -6.91 7.34 -8.27
C THR A 23 -5.60 6.79 -7.71
N ALA A 24 -5.32 7.01 -6.43
CA ALA A 24 -4.15 6.43 -5.77
C ALA A 24 -4.11 4.90 -5.88
N LEU A 25 -5.26 4.24 -5.70
CA LEU A 25 -5.38 2.79 -5.78
C LEU A 25 -5.14 2.28 -7.21
N ASP A 26 -5.79 2.89 -8.19
CA ASP A 26 -5.65 2.50 -9.59
C ASP A 26 -4.20 2.67 -10.08
N GLU A 27 -3.58 3.82 -9.80
CA GLU A 27 -2.20 4.10 -10.20
C GLU A 27 -1.19 3.21 -9.46
N ALA A 28 -1.41 2.92 -8.16
CA ALA A 28 -0.54 2.02 -7.41
C ALA A 28 -0.64 0.57 -7.92
N LEU A 29 -1.83 0.12 -8.34
CA LEU A 29 -2.01 -1.18 -8.97
C LEU A 29 -1.26 -1.28 -10.30
N GLN A 30 -1.27 -0.21 -11.11
CA GLN A 30 -0.48 -0.17 -12.34
C GLN A 30 1.02 -0.15 -12.03
N ALA A 31 1.47 0.58 -11.01
CA ALA A 31 2.87 0.61 -10.59
C ALA A 31 3.38 -0.79 -10.20
N VAL A 32 2.60 -1.53 -9.41
CA VAL A 32 2.92 -2.92 -9.02
C VAL A 32 2.91 -3.87 -10.22
N LYS A 33 2.00 -3.70 -11.18
CA LYS A 33 1.99 -4.49 -12.42
C LYS A 33 3.21 -4.21 -13.29
N GLY A 34 3.66 -2.96 -13.35
CA GLY A 34 4.84 -2.56 -14.11
C GLY A 34 6.16 -2.99 -13.45
N ASP A 35 6.21 -3.01 -12.12
CA ASP A 35 7.33 -3.55 -11.35
C ASP A 35 6.87 -4.27 -10.07
N ALA A 36 6.72 -5.59 -10.18
CA ALA A 36 6.30 -6.43 -9.07
C ALA A 36 7.35 -6.58 -7.95
N LYS A 37 8.59 -6.09 -8.16
CA LYS A 37 9.67 -6.10 -7.15
C LYS A 37 9.90 -4.73 -6.51
N SER A 38 9.15 -3.70 -6.91
CA SER A 38 9.27 -2.37 -6.33
C SER A 38 8.65 -2.30 -4.93
N VAL A 39 9.49 -2.13 -3.91
CA VAL A 39 9.06 -1.92 -2.52
C VAL A 39 8.17 -0.68 -2.42
N ASP A 40 8.54 0.40 -3.10
CA ASP A 40 7.80 1.66 -3.09
C ASP A 40 6.41 1.51 -3.74
N ALA A 41 6.27 0.72 -4.81
CA ALA A 41 4.97 0.43 -5.42
C ALA A 41 4.04 -0.37 -4.50
N TRP A 42 4.57 -1.40 -3.84
CA TRP A 42 3.79 -2.18 -2.87
C TRP A 42 3.40 -1.35 -1.64
N MET A 43 4.29 -0.46 -1.18
CA MET A 43 3.99 0.46 -0.08
C MET A 43 2.88 1.46 -0.47
N ALA A 44 2.97 2.07 -1.64
CA ALA A 44 1.95 2.99 -2.15
C ALA A 44 0.59 2.28 -2.33
N LEU A 45 0.59 1.04 -2.82
CA LEU A 45 -0.62 0.23 -2.92
C LEU A 45 -1.23 -0.04 -1.54
N GLY A 46 -0.41 -0.38 -0.54
CA GLY A 46 -0.88 -0.58 0.83
C GLY A 46 -1.53 0.68 1.41
N GLN A 47 -0.88 1.83 1.23
CA GLN A 47 -1.42 3.11 1.70
C GLN A 47 -2.72 3.48 0.99
N ALA A 48 -2.80 3.30 -0.32
CA ALA A 48 -4.01 3.54 -1.09
C ALA A 48 -5.15 2.61 -0.66
N GLN A 49 -4.87 1.32 -0.43
CA GLN A 49 -5.87 0.38 0.09
C GLN A 49 -6.33 0.78 1.50
N THR A 50 -5.44 1.21 2.40
CA THR A 50 -5.81 1.72 3.73
C THR A 50 -6.73 2.92 3.62
N ALA A 51 -6.42 3.87 2.74
CA ALA A 51 -7.22 5.08 2.51
C ALA A 51 -8.61 4.76 1.92
N ASN A 52 -8.75 3.65 1.20
CA ASN A 52 -10.03 3.13 0.72
C ASN A 52 -10.72 2.16 1.69
N HIS A 53 -10.28 2.08 2.95
CA HIS A 53 -10.82 1.14 3.96
C HIS A 53 -10.69 -0.35 3.59
N HIS A 54 -9.84 -0.68 2.62
CA HIS A 54 -9.54 -2.03 2.19
C HIS A 54 -8.40 -2.64 3.02
N HIS A 55 -8.57 -2.70 4.34
CA HIS A 55 -7.52 -3.06 5.30
C HIS A 55 -6.89 -4.44 5.03
N ARG A 56 -7.69 -5.42 4.56
CA ARG A 56 -7.18 -6.75 4.17
C ARG A 56 -6.23 -6.69 2.97
N GLY A 57 -6.54 -5.85 1.98
CA GLY A 57 -5.69 -5.62 0.82
C GLY A 57 -4.42 -4.87 1.20
N ALA A 58 -4.55 -3.86 2.08
CA ALA A 58 -3.42 -3.09 2.60
C ALA A 58 -2.42 -3.99 3.33
N LEU A 59 -2.90 -4.85 4.23
CA LEU A 59 -2.08 -5.80 4.97
C LEU A 59 -1.27 -6.71 4.03
N ALA A 60 -1.91 -7.24 2.99
CA ALA A 60 -1.23 -8.08 2.00
C ALA A 60 -0.13 -7.32 1.23
N ALA A 61 -0.41 -6.06 0.85
CA ALA A 61 0.55 -5.22 0.14
C ALA A 61 1.77 -4.86 1.01
N PHE A 62 1.56 -4.47 2.28
CA PHE A 62 2.66 -4.19 3.20
C PHE A 62 3.53 -5.41 3.48
N ARG A 63 2.92 -6.58 3.69
CA ARG A 63 3.67 -7.85 3.82
C ARG A 63 4.55 -8.12 2.60
N LYS A 64 4.03 -7.81 1.40
CA LYS A 64 4.81 -7.99 0.18
C LYS A 64 5.98 -7.02 0.09
N ALA A 65 5.77 -5.75 0.47
CA ALA A 65 6.84 -4.76 0.57
C ALA A 65 7.93 -5.19 1.57
N ILE A 66 7.56 -5.70 2.75
CA ILE A 66 8.48 -6.23 3.77
C ILE A 66 9.29 -7.42 3.23
N GLN A 67 8.65 -8.33 2.50
CA GLN A 67 9.35 -9.47 1.89
C GLN A 67 10.38 -9.07 0.84
N LEU A 68 10.14 -7.95 0.14
CA LEU A 68 11.02 -7.44 -0.91
C LEU A 68 12.14 -6.56 -0.36
N GLU A 69 11.91 -5.86 0.74
CA GLU A 69 12.91 -5.03 1.41
C GLU A 69 13.94 -5.95 2.11
N GLN A 70 15.13 -6.05 1.54
CA GLN A 70 16.18 -6.96 2.06
C GLN A 70 17.03 -6.33 3.16
N SER A 71 16.92 -5.02 3.36
CA SER A 71 17.76 -4.28 4.29
C SER A 71 16.97 -3.86 5.53
N PRO A 72 17.45 -4.20 6.75
CA PRO A 72 16.92 -3.60 7.95
C PRO A 72 17.24 -2.09 7.93
N GLY A 73 16.29 -1.27 8.35
CA GLY A 73 16.44 0.18 8.30
C GLY A 73 15.12 0.91 8.56
N PRO A 74 15.13 2.24 8.48
CA PRO A 74 13.95 3.06 8.77
C PRO A 74 12.77 2.73 7.84
N ARG A 75 13.03 2.36 6.59
CA ARG A 75 11.98 1.94 5.65
C ARG A 75 11.32 0.63 6.10
N MET A 76 12.11 -0.38 6.44
CA MET A 76 11.60 -1.66 6.95
C MET A 76 10.77 -1.47 8.22
N GLU A 77 11.24 -0.66 9.17
CA GLU A 77 10.48 -0.37 10.40
C GLU A 77 9.17 0.36 10.11
N ARG A 78 9.18 1.31 9.16
CA ARG A 78 7.94 1.97 8.72
C ARG A 78 6.95 1.00 8.10
N LEU A 79 7.41 0.05 7.29
CA LEU A 79 6.56 -0.97 6.68
C LEU A 79 5.93 -1.89 7.73
N LYS A 80 6.67 -2.31 8.75
CA LYS A 80 6.14 -3.12 9.86
C LYS A 80 5.08 -2.36 10.66
N GLN A 81 5.28 -1.07 10.90
CA GLN A 81 4.27 -0.23 11.55
C GLN A 81 2.98 -0.17 10.73
N LEU A 82 3.10 0.06 9.43
CA LEU A 82 1.95 0.09 8.51
C LEU A 82 1.24 -1.26 8.42
N GLU A 83 1.98 -2.36 8.43
CA GLU A 83 1.42 -3.71 8.53
C GLU A 83 0.61 -3.90 9.82
N ALA A 84 1.20 -3.56 10.97
CA ALA A 84 0.56 -3.71 12.27
C ALA A 84 -0.70 -2.85 12.39
N GLU A 85 -0.66 -1.61 11.92
CA GLU A 85 -1.82 -0.71 11.89
C GLU A 85 -2.95 -1.27 11.02
N ALA A 86 -2.62 -1.80 9.84
CA ALA A 86 -3.61 -2.41 8.96
C ALA A 86 -4.23 -3.68 9.57
N ASP A 87 -3.43 -4.50 10.25
CA ASP A 87 -3.91 -5.70 10.95
C ASP A 87 -4.82 -5.34 12.13
N GLU A 88 -4.42 -4.35 12.95
CA GLU A 88 -5.19 -3.89 14.10
C GLU A 88 -6.56 -3.36 13.67
N ILE A 89 -6.63 -2.51 12.63
CA ILE A 89 -7.90 -2.00 12.12
C ILE A 89 -8.75 -3.13 11.55
N LEU A 90 -8.13 -4.08 10.83
CA LEU A 90 -8.83 -5.24 10.29
C LEU A 90 -9.43 -6.12 11.40
N GLN A 91 -8.73 -6.29 12.52
CA GLN A 91 -9.26 -6.99 13.68
C GLN A 91 -10.44 -6.24 14.30
N LYS A 92 -10.28 -4.95 14.61
CA LYS A 92 -11.35 -4.11 15.20
C LYS A 92 -12.64 -4.13 14.37
N THR A 93 -12.50 -3.94 13.06
CA THR A 93 -13.65 -3.95 12.13
C THR A 93 -14.35 -5.30 12.01
N GLN A 94 -13.67 -6.41 12.33
CA GLN A 94 -14.29 -7.74 12.42
C GLN A 94 -15.05 -7.94 13.73
N PHE A 95 -14.52 -7.43 14.84
CA PHE A 95 -15.18 -7.52 16.15
C PHE A 95 -16.46 -6.69 16.22
N GLU A 96 -16.49 -5.50 15.60
CA GLU A 96 -17.68 -4.62 15.61
C GLU A 96 -18.88 -5.18 14.83
N LYS A 97 -18.68 -6.15 13.93
CA LYS A 97 -19.78 -6.76 13.16
C LYS A 97 -20.38 -8.00 13.81
N GLY A 98 -19.85 -8.43 14.96
CA GLY A 98 -20.23 -9.68 15.64
C GLY A 98 -20.88 -9.49 17.01
N GLY A 99 -21.21 -8.26 17.43
CA GLY A 99 -21.83 -7.92 18.72
C GLY A 99 -23.29 -7.56 18.62
#